data_AF-S9TRN4-F1
#
_entry.id   AF-S9TRN4-F1
#
_cell.length_a   1.000
_cell.length_b   1.000
_cell.length_c   1.000
_cell.angle_alpha   90.00
_cell.angle_beta   90.00
_cell.angle_gamma   90.00
#
_symmetry.space_group_name_H-M   'P 1'
#
loop_
_entity.id
_entity.type
_entity.pdbx_description
1 polymer ?
#
loop_
_entity_poly.entity_id
_entity_poly.type
_entity_poly.pdbx_seq_one_letter_code
_entity_poly.pdbx_strand_id
1 'polypeptide(L)'
;MSFLDALEQLIAEQEQERDRLRVNQITVRADYKKKSKSNVYQKEKVIEYGFVERDLDDENLYGRFELYFADRDTLLQDNRFGDETAFGELTDVHAVATAIFPYLAEHYPRFLEETPFAISYNPIAEAWIIEGTLPAGCLGGVIYIALAKENGRMLMMYGTR
;
A
#
# COMPACT_ATOMS: atom_id res chain seq x y z
N MET A 1 -16.85 21.42 -19.76
CA MET A 1 -16.58 19.98 -19.68
C MET A 1 -17.04 19.34 -20.97
N SER A 2 -16.16 18.62 -21.65
CA SER A 2 -16.50 17.89 -22.86
C SER A 2 -17.23 16.59 -22.51
N PHE A 3 -17.97 16.01 -23.46
CA PHE A 3 -18.65 14.71 -23.28
C PHE A 3 -17.65 13.57 -23.01
N LEU A 4 -16.41 13.69 -23.50
CA LEU A 4 -15.34 12.73 -23.26
C LEU A 4 -14.84 12.80 -21.81
N ASP A 5 -14.67 14.01 -21.26
CA ASP A 5 -14.23 14.22 -19.88
C ASP A 5 -15.24 13.62 -18.88
N ALA A 6 -16.54 13.78 -19.16
CA ALA A 6 -17.62 13.24 -18.33
C ALA A 6 -17.72 11.70 -18.42
N LEU A 7 -17.38 11.12 -19.58
CA LEU A 7 -17.35 9.67 -19.77
C LEU A 7 -16.14 9.04 -19.06
N GLU A 8 -14.97 9.68 -19.13
CA GLU A 8 -13.77 9.26 -18.40
C GLU A 8 -13.99 9.31 -16.89
N GLN A 9 -14.62 10.36 -16.37
CA GLN A 9 -14.99 10.45 -14.96
C GLN A 9 -15.95 9.32 -14.55
N LEU A 10 -16.97 9.03 -15.35
CA LEU A 10 -17.94 7.97 -15.06
C LEU A 10 -17.30 6.57 -15.06
N ILE A 11 -16.36 6.31 -15.97
CA ILE A 11 -15.62 5.05 -16.01
C ILE A 11 -14.73 4.91 -14.77
N ALA A 12 -14.00 5.98 -14.42
CA ALA A 12 -13.16 6.01 -13.24
C ALA A 12 -13.97 5.80 -11.94
N GLU A 13 -15.14 6.42 -11.82
CA GLU A 13 -16.06 6.23 -10.68
C GLU A 13 -16.55 4.78 -10.58
N GLN A 14 -16.95 4.16 -11.70
CA GLN A 14 -17.40 2.76 -11.72
C GLN A 14 -16.27 1.77 -11.41
N GLU A 15 -15.06 2.02 -11.88
CA GLU A 15 -13.88 1.21 -11.55
C GLU A 15 -13.53 1.34 -10.07
N GLN A 16 -13.54 2.55 -9.54
CA GLN A 16 -13.28 2.81 -8.13
C GLN A 16 -14.34 2.15 -7.23
N GLU A 17 -15.62 2.20 -7.60
CA GLU A 17 -16.70 1.56 -6.83
C GLU A 17 -16.63 0.03 -6.90
N ARG A 18 -16.22 -0.53 -8.04
CA ARG A 18 -15.93 -1.97 -8.15
C ARG A 18 -14.74 -2.40 -7.29
N ASP A 19 -13.69 -1.59 -7.23
CA ASP A 19 -12.48 -1.88 -6.45
C ASP A 19 -12.69 -1.72 -4.94
N ARG A 20 -13.62 -0.85 -4.50
CA ARG A 20 -14.05 -0.80 -3.09
C ARG A 20 -14.69 -2.10 -2.62
N LEU A 21 -15.47 -2.73 -3.48
CA LEU A 21 -16.30 -3.88 -3.12
C LEU A 21 -15.59 -5.23 -3.24
N ARG A 22 -14.35 -5.26 -3.73
CA ARG A 22 -13.64 -6.49 -4.07
C ARG A 22 -12.32 -6.62 -3.31
N VAL A 23 -12.12 -7.78 -2.69
CA VAL A 23 -10.78 -8.22 -2.30
C VAL A 23 -10.08 -8.72 -3.56
N ASN A 24 -9.09 -7.96 -4.00
CA ASN A 24 -8.21 -8.28 -5.11
C ASN A 24 -7.05 -9.17 -4.64
N GLN A 25 -6.46 -9.91 -5.57
CA GLN A 25 -5.37 -10.86 -5.30
C GLN A 25 -4.21 -10.66 -6.25
N ILE A 26 -2.99 -10.79 -5.73
CA ILE A 26 -1.76 -10.87 -6.53
C ILE A 26 -0.86 -11.96 -5.99
N THR A 27 -0.24 -12.74 -6.88
CA THR A 27 0.71 -13.77 -6.50
C THR A 27 2.11 -13.24 -6.65
N VAL A 28 2.88 -13.23 -5.56
CA VAL A 28 4.28 -12.82 -5.52
C VAL A 28 5.17 -13.98 -5.12
N ARG A 29 6.43 -13.97 -5.56
CA ARG A 29 7.44 -14.94 -5.10
C ARG A 29 8.18 -14.33 -3.92
N ALA A 30 8.08 -14.96 -2.76
CA ALA A 30 8.78 -14.53 -1.56
C ALA A 30 9.85 -15.54 -1.16
N ASP A 31 11.04 -15.05 -0.84
CA ASP A 31 12.14 -15.86 -0.35
C ASP A 31 11.91 -16.22 1.12
N TYR A 32 11.66 -17.50 1.39
CA TYR A 32 11.48 -18.00 2.75
C TYR A 32 12.78 -18.63 3.26
N LYS A 33 13.49 -17.91 4.14
CA LYS A 33 14.62 -18.46 4.91
C LYS A 33 14.13 -19.13 6.18
N LYS A 34 14.07 -20.46 6.19
CA LYS A 34 13.79 -21.24 7.40
C LYS A 34 15.01 -21.14 8.34
N LYS A 35 14.82 -20.68 9.58
CA LYS A 35 15.86 -20.35 10.59
C LYS A 35 17.00 -21.35 10.82
N SER A 36 16.97 -22.57 10.27
CA SER A 36 17.97 -23.62 10.52
C SER A 36 18.63 -24.26 9.29
N LYS A 37 18.37 -23.79 8.05
CA LYS A 37 19.02 -24.34 6.85
C LYS A 37 19.54 -23.24 5.94
N SER A 38 20.74 -23.47 5.38
CA SER A 38 21.42 -22.67 4.37
C SER A 38 20.68 -22.59 3.01
N ASN A 39 19.53 -23.27 2.86
CA ASN A 39 18.75 -23.27 1.62
C ASN A 39 17.65 -22.20 1.68
N VAL A 40 17.68 -21.27 0.73
CA VAL A 40 16.59 -20.33 0.44
C VAL A 40 15.55 -21.10 -0.38
N TYR A 41 14.30 -21.14 0.09
CA TYR A 41 13.19 -21.72 -0.66
C TYR A 41 12.32 -20.57 -1.19
N GLN A 42 12.18 -20.48 -2.51
CA GLN A 42 11.19 -19.61 -3.14
C GLN A 42 9.80 -20.25 -2.97
N LYS A 43 8.87 -19.52 -2.35
CA LYS A 43 7.48 -19.95 -2.23
C LYS A 43 6.58 -18.88 -2.85
N GLU A 44 5.67 -19.31 -3.72
CA GLU A 44 4.61 -18.44 -4.22
C GLU A 44 3.65 -18.11 -3.08
N LYS A 45 3.30 -16.84 -2.97
CA LYS A 45 2.42 -16.30 -1.95
C LYS A 45 1.33 -15.46 -2.60
N VAL A 46 0.08 -15.77 -2.27
CA VAL A 46 -1.07 -14.95 -2.65
C VAL A 46 -1.22 -13.84 -1.61
N ILE A 47 -1.26 -12.60 -2.09
CA ILE A 47 -1.48 -11.39 -1.30
C ILE A 47 -2.84 -10.84 -1.66
N GLU A 48 -3.67 -10.67 -0.64
CA GLU A 48 -4.99 -10.04 -0.76
C GLU A 48 -4.89 -8.55 -0.47
N TYR A 49 -5.56 -7.72 -1.27
CA TYR A 49 -5.62 -6.28 -1.07
C TYR A 49 -6.95 -5.70 -1.54
N GLY A 50 -7.33 -4.53 -1.05
CA GLY A 50 -8.55 -3.84 -1.47
C GLY A 50 -8.42 -2.32 -1.38
N PHE A 51 -9.21 -1.61 -2.18
CA PHE A 51 -9.29 -0.16 -2.09
C PHE A 51 -10.21 0.24 -0.93
N VAL A 52 -9.76 1.16 -0.09
CA VAL A 52 -10.53 1.71 1.01
C VAL A 52 -10.55 3.22 0.85
N GLU A 53 -11.74 3.78 0.59
CA GLU A 53 -11.91 5.23 0.66
C GLU A 53 -11.84 5.68 2.13
N ARG A 54 -11.08 6.74 2.36
CA ARG A 54 -10.95 7.40 3.65
C ARG A 54 -11.43 8.82 3.49
N ASP A 55 -12.35 9.25 4.33
CA ASP A 55 -12.84 10.62 4.39
C ASP A 55 -12.56 11.24 5.76
N LEU A 56 -12.81 12.55 5.87
CA LEU A 56 -12.55 13.31 7.09
C LEU A 56 -13.49 12.91 8.25
N ASP A 57 -14.58 12.20 7.94
CA ASP A 57 -15.61 11.79 8.90
C ASP A 57 -15.45 10.31 9.34
N ASP A 58 -14.44 9.60 8.82
CA ASP A 58 -14.16 8.21 9.17
C ASP A 58 -13.68 8.10 10.62
N GLU A 59 -14.61 7.69 11.50
CA GLU A 59 -14.37 7.47 12.93
C GLU A 59 -13.25 6.45 13.21
N ASN A 60 -12.89 5.59 12.24
CA ASN A 60 -11.80 4.63 12.37
C ASN A 60 -10.41 5.26 12.21
N LEU A 61 -10.32 6.55 11.85
CA LEU A 61 -9.07 7.28 11.69
C LEU A 61 -8.57 7.97 12.96
N TYR A 62 -9.20 7.73 14.12
CA TYR A 62 -8.76 8.33 15.38
C TYR A 62 -7.28 8.01 15.68
N GLY A 63 -6.43 9.04 15.68
CA GLY A 63 -4.97 8.91 15.85
C GLY A 63 -4.18 8.49 14.60
N ARG A 64 -4.84 8.35 13.44
CA ARG A 64 -4.24 7.99 12.13
C ARG A 64 -4.54 9.01 11.03
N PHE A 65 -5.36 10.01 11.34
CA PHE A 65 -5.80 11.06 10.43
C PHE A 65 -4.65 11.77 9.70
N GLU A 66 -3.57 12.00 10.43
CA GLU A 66 -2.37 12.65 9.91
C GLU A 66 -1.74 11.87 8.76
N LEU A 67 -1.95 10.55 8.63
CA LEU A 67 -1.39 9.77 7.51
C LEU A 67 -2.18 9.96 6.21
N TYR A 68 -3.50 9.94 6.32
CA TYR A 68 -4.41 9.95 5.17
C TYR A 68 -4.67 11.35 4.63
N PHE A 69 -4.32 12.38 5.40
CA PHE A 69 -4.52 13.78 5.05
C PHE A 69 -3.26 14.67 5.30
N ALA A 70 -2.09 14.08 5.55
CA ALA A 70 -0.83 14.84 5.57
C ALA A 70 -0.47 15.37 4.19
N ASP A 71 0.30 16.47 4.19
CA ASP A 71 1.07 16.88 3.02
C ASP A 71 2.31 15.98 2.81
N ARG A 72 2.93 16.15 1.64
CA ARG A 72 4.08 15.33 1.23
C ARG A 72 5.29 15.50 2.15
N ASP A 73 5.54 16.70 2.66
CA ASP A 73 6.69 16.98 3.52
C ASP A 73 6.54 16.31 4.89
N THR A 74 5.32 16.27 5.43
CA THR A 74 4.98 15.57 6.66
C THR A 74 5.19 14.06 6.49
N LEU A 75 4.73 13.48 5.39
CA LEU A 75 4.97 12.05 5.10
C LEU A 75 6.47 11.73 5.04
N LEU A 76 7.26 12.58 4.38
CA LEU A 76 8.71 12.40 4.25
C LEU A 76 9.44 12.44 5.60
N GLN A 77 8.99 13.26 6.55
CA GLN A 77 9.56 13.33 7.89
C GLN A 77 9.36 12.03 8.69
N ASP A 78 8.28 11.30 8.40
CA ASP A 78 7.94 10.03 9.05
C ASP A 78 8.58 8.80 8.41
N ASN A 79 9.40 8.97 7.35
CA ASN A 79 10.12 7.87 6.74
C ASN A 79 11.20 7.31 7.69
N ARG A 80 10.94 6.15 8.29
CA ARG A 80 11.88 5.51 9.23
C ARG A 80 12.83 4.52 8.57
N PHE A 81 12.60 4.18 7.30
CA PHE A 81 13.40 3.19 6.57
C PHE A 81 14.37 3.84 5.58
N GLY A 82 14.09 5.07 5.14
CA GLY A 82 15.03 5.88 4.35
C GLY A 82 15.33 5.32 2.96
N ASP A 83 14.45 4.47 2.42
CA ASP A 83 14.64 3.87 1.10
C ASP A 83 14.27 4.88 -0.01
N GLU A 84 15.13 4.98 -1.04
CA GLU A 84 14.95 5.89 -2.19
C GLU A 84 14.28 5.21 -3.40
N THR A 85 13.67 4.03 -3.19
CA THR A 85 12.99 3.28 -4.25
C THR A 85 11.87 4.08 -4.92
N ALA A 86 11.79 3.98 -6.25
CA ALA A 86 10.76 4.55 -7.10
C ALA A 86 10.26 3.52 -8.11
N PHE A 87 8.95 3.42 -8.28
CA PHE A 87 8.29 2.39 -9.10
C PHE A 87 7.74 2.90 -10.45
N GLY A 88 7.88 4.20 -10.73
CA GLY A 88 7.20 4.85 -11.84
C GLY A 88 5.79 5.28 -11.47
N GLU A 89 5.06 5.85 -12.43
CA GLU A 89 3.71 6.37 -12.19
C GLU A 89 2.75 5.26 -11.74
N LEU A 90 1.98 5.53 -10.69
CA LEU A 90 1.03 4.60 -10.07
C LEU A 90 -0.40 5.11 -10.30
N THR A 91 -1.00 4.72 -11.41
CA THR A 91 -2.29 5.24 -11.88
C THR A 91 -3.49 4.78 -11.06
N ASP A 92 -3.40 3.58 -10.49
CA ASP A 92 -4.50 2.90 -9.81
C ASP A 92 -3.99 1.94 -8.72
N VAL A 93 -4.94 1.36 -7.99
CA VAL A 93 -4.69 0.45 -6.85
C VAL A 93 -3.97 -0.82 -7.29
N HIS A 94 -4.23 -1.32 -8.50
CA HIS A 94 -3.57 -2.51 -9.03
C HIS A 94 -2.10 -2.22 -9.39
N ALA A 95 -1.82 -1.05 -9.97
CA ALA A 95 -0.46 -0.59 -10.23
C ALA A 95 0.35 -0.48 -8.93
N VAL A 96 -0.25 0.07 -7.87
CA VAL A 96 0.35 0.14 -6.53
C VAL A 96 0.70 -1.26 -6.02
N ALA A 97 -0.27 -2.18 -6.02
CA ALA A 97 -0.07 -3.55 -5.54
C ALA A 97 1.03 -4.29 -6.33
N THR A 98 1.02 -4.14 -7.64
CA THR A 98 2.00 -4.76 -8.55
C THR A 98 3.40 -4.21 -8.34
N ALA A 99 3.53 -2.93 -7.97
CA ALA A 99 4.81 -2.33 -7.64
C ALA A 99 5.32 -2.77 -6.25
N ILE A 100 4.50 -2.61 -5.22
CA ILE A 100 4.99 -2.69 -3.83
C ILE A 100 5.14 -4.12 -3.33
N PHE A 101 4.25 -5.04 -3.67
CA PHE A 101 4.27 -6.37 -3.08
C PHE A 101 5.45 -7.24 -3.52
N PRO A 102 5.91 -7.21 -4.79
CA PRO A 102 7.16 -7.88 -5.16
C PRO A 102 8.37 -7.32 -4.42
N TYR A 103 8.46 -5.99 -4.28
CA TYR A 103 9.52 -5.35 -3.51
C TYR A 103 9.50 -5.77 -2.03
N LEU A 104 8.31 -5.80 -1.40
CA LEU A 104 8.17 -6.31 -0.04
C LEU A 104 8.50 -7.79 0.07
N ALA A 105 8.20 -8.60 -0.93
CA ALA A 105 8.52 -10.02 -0.94
C ALA A 105 10.04 -10.28 -0.98
N GLU A 106 10.79 -9.40 -1.65
CA GLU A 106 12.24 -9.46 -1.75
C GLU A 106 12.94 -8.92 -0.49
N HIS A 107 12.57 -7.72 -0.04
CA HIS A 107 13.30 -7.00 1.00
C HIS A 107 12.72 -7.21 2.41
N TYR A 108 11.40 -7.37 2.51
CA TYR A 108 10.68 -7.43 3.79
C TYR A 108 9.61 -8.54 3.82
N PRO A 109 9.94 -9.81 3.52
CA PRO A 109 8.96 -10.87 3.29
C PRO A 109 8.03 -11.13 4.48
N ARG A 110 8.45 -10.73 5.70
CA ARG A 110 7.65 -10.84 6.92
C ARG A 110 6.43 -9.93 6.93
N PHE A 111 6.48 -8.79 6.25
CA PHE A 111 5.34 -7.86 6.20
C PHE A 111 4.18 -8.43 5.42
N LEU A 112 4.47 -9.35 4.51
CA LEU A 112 3.45 -10.03 3.74
C LEU A 112 2.83 -11.20 4.49
N GLU A 113 3.26 -11.54 5.72
CA GLU A 113 2.79 -12.71 6.49
C GLU A 113 1.27 -12.72 6.68
N GLU A 114 0.71 -11.57 7.06
CA GLU A 114 -0.71 -11.36 7.25
C GLU A 114 -1.32 -10.60 6.06
N THR A 115 -2.52 -10.99 5.66
CA THR A 115 -3.33 -10.38 4.59
C THR A 115 -4.79 -10.33 5.07
N PRO A 116 -5.65 -9.41 4.59
CA PRO A 116 -5.47 -8.49 3.44
C PRO A 116 -4.79 -7.17 3.79
N PHE A 117 -4.31 -6.46 2.75
CA PHE A 117 -3.84 -5.08 2.80
C PHE A 117 -4.94 -4.09 2.37
N ALA A 118 -5.01 -2.95 3.02
CA ALA A 118 -5.84 -1.83 2.57
C ALA A 118 -4.99 -0.83 1.77
N ILE A 119 -5.52 -0.33 0.66
CA ILE A 119 -4.89 0.72 -0.14
C ILE A 119 -5.86 1.90 -0.21
N SER A 120 -5.39 3.08 0.17
CA SER A 120 -6.15 4.32 0.18
C SER A 120 -5.40 5.40 -0.59
N TYR A 121 -6.11 6.44 -1.03
CA TYR A 121 -5.51 7.59 -1.68
C TYR A 121 -5.54 8.80 -0.75
N ASN A 122 -4.38 9.42 -0.51
CA ASN A 122 -4.27 10.72 0.13
C ASN A 122 -4.22 11.80 -0.97
N PRO A 123 -5.29 12.60 -1.15
CA PRO A 123 -5.36 13.62 -2.19
C PRO A 123 -4.49 14.85 -1.93
N ILE A 124 -4.08 15.10 -0.69
CA ILE A 124 -3.28 16.28 -0.31
C ILE A 124 -1.81 16.06 -0.69
N ALA A 125 -1.27 14.88 -0.39
CA ALA A 125 0.09 14.51 -0.76
C ALA A 125 0.20 13.91 -2.17
N GLU A 126 -0.93 13.68 -2.86
CA GLU A 126 -1.03 12.90 -4.10
C GLU A 126 -0.29 11.56 -3.98
N ALA A 127 -0.63 10.81 -2.92
CA ALA A 127 0.08 9.60 -2.53
C ALA A 127 -0.88 8.44 -2.25
N TRP A 128 -0.44 7.23 -2.59
CA TRP A 128 -1.09 5.99 -2.21
C TRP A 128 -0.60 5.56 -0.83
N ILE A 129 -1.54 5.28 0.08
CA ILE A 129 -1.28 4.79 1.43
C ILE A 129 -1.64 3.30 1.46
N ILE A 130 -0.68 2.46 1.80
CA ILE A 130 -0.85 1.02 1.97
C ILE A 130 -0.78 0.71 3.46
N GLU A 131 -1.83 0.09 3.99
CA GLU A 131 -1.94 -0.38 5.37
C GLU A 131 -1.97 -1.91 5.40
N GLY A 132 -1.17 -2.52 6.28
CA GLY A 132 -1.17 -3.97 6.48
C GLY A 132 -0.91 -4.36 7.93
N THR A 133 -1.33 -5.56 8.32
CA THR A 133 -1.09 -6.11 9.66
C THR A 133 0.28 -6.79 9.73
N LEU A 134 1.03 -6.57 10.81
CA LEU A 134 2.30 -7.27 11.06
C LEU A 134 2.08 -8.58 11.82
N PRO A 135 2.85 -9.64 11.53
CA PRO A 135 2.70 -10.95 12.17
C PRO A 135 3.01 -10.93 13.68
N ALA A 136 2.41 -11.88 14.40
CA ALA A 136 2.63 -12.08 15.83
C ALA A 136 4.12 -12.38 16.12
N GLY A 137 4.80 -11.45 16.81
CA GLY A 137 6.25 -11.48 17.03
C GLY A 137 6.96 -10.19 16.58
N CYS A 138 6.31 -9.41 15.72
CA CYS A 138 6.58 -8.00 15.48
C CYS A 138 5.65 -7.11 16.34
N LEU A 139 5.27 -7.59 17.53
CA LEU A 139 4.34 -6.97 18.49
C LEU A 139 2.88 -6.80 18.03
N GLY A 140 2.50 -7.27 16.84
CA GLY A 140 1.09 -7.23 16.37
C GLY A 140 0.64 -5.84 15.91
N GLY A 141 1.60 -5.01 15.46
CA GLY A 141 1.34 -3.66 14.96
C GLY A 141 0.83 -3.61 13.52
N VAL A 142 0.76 -2.40 12.99
CA VAL A 142 0.34 -2.08 11.62
C VAL A 142 1.53 -1.49 10.87
N ILE A 143 1.67 -1.83 9.60
CA ILE A 143 2.60 -1.17 8.69
C ILE A 143 1.86 -0.21 7.78
N TYR A 144 2.45 0.97 7.60
CA TYR A 144 2.05 1.99 6.65
C TYR A 144 3.16 2.24 5.66
N ILE A 145 2.79 2.33 4.39
CA ILE A 145 3.70 2.70 3.30
C ILE A 145 3.00 3.80 2.50
N ALA A 146 3.67 4.91 2.24
CA ALA A 146 3.19 5.94 1.34
C ALA A 146 4.04 5.97 0.07
N LEU A 147 3.40 5.88 -1.10
CA LEU A 147 4.03 5.97 -2.41
C LEU A 147 3.47 7.17 -3.16
N ALA A 148 4.34 8.04 -3.67
CA ALA A 148 3.92 9.17 -4.52
C ALA A 148 3.26 8.65 -5.80
N LYS A 149 2.11 9.20 -6.19
CA LYS A 149 1.38 8.80 -7.39
C LYS A 149 2.20 9.02 -8.67
N GLU A 150 2.84 10.18 -8.79
CA GLU A 150 3.51 10.63 -10.03
C GLU A 150 4.72 9.77 -10.45
N ASN A 151 5.43 9.15 -9.51
CA ASN A 151 6.71 8.47 -9.78
C ASN A 151 6.94 7.23 -8.92
N GLY A 152 5.97 6.87 -8.08
CA GLY A 152 6.05 5.71 -7.21
C GLY A 152 7.14 5.81 -6.16
N ARG A 153 7.69 7.01 -5.90
CA ARG A 153 8.72 7.20 -4.89
C ARG A 153 8.13 6.87 -3.52
N MET A 154 8.85 6.06 -2.74
CA MET A 154 8.49 5.82 -1.35
C MET A 154 8.70 7.09 -0.54
N LEU A 155 7.58 7.68 -0.11
CA LEU A 155 7.57 8.88 0.74
C LEU A 155 7.76 8.50 2.20
N MET A 156 7.15 7.39 2.61
CA MET A 156 7.16 6.95 3.99
C MET A 156 7.03 5.44 4.05
N MET A 157 7.71 4.85 5.02
CA MET A 157 7.44 3.52 5.49
C MET A 157 7.58 3.54 7.01
N TYR A 158 6.56 3.07 7.71
CA TYR A 158 6.50 3.13 9.16
C TYR A 158 5.71 1.94 9.71
N GLY A 159 6.23 1.29 10.75
CA GLY A 159 5.53 0.25 11.50
C GLY A 159 5.21 0.72 12.91
N THR A 160 3.95 0.60 13.33
CA THR A 160 3.58 0.82 14.73
C THR A 160 4.04 -0.34 15.61
N ARG A 161 4.30 -0.04 16.89
CA ARG A 161 4.55 -1.06 17.92
C ARG A 161 3.26 -1.67 18.41
#